data_AF-A0A3A2Z5L2-F1
#
_entry.id   AF-A0A3A2Z5L2-F1
#
_cell.length_a   1.000
_cell.length_b   1.000
_cell.length_c   1.000
_cell.angle_alpha   90.00
_cell.angle_beta   90.00
_cell.angle_gamma   90.00
#
_symmetry.space_group_name_H-M   'P 1'
#
loop_
_entity.id
_entity.type
_entity.pdbx_description
1 polymer ?
#
loop_
_entity_poly.entity_id
_entity_poly.type
_entity_poly.pdbx_seq_one_letter_code
_entity_poly.pdbx_strand_id
1 'polypeptide(L)'
;TLKIAYSAHPEGAILVTDAQKFAGCPDGAYEWRGEDRFVKEGKLLKLESNGRIAGSVVDLIDCVNNFKRNDRGREDLLPKIVHYGGHQPPTPPSP
;
A
#
# COMPACT_ATOMS: atom_id res chain seq x y z
N THR A 1 -7.48 9.24 12.34
CA THR A 1 -7.40 7.76 12.25
C THR A 1 -6.05 7.21 12.67
N LEU A 2 -4.92 7.60 12.04
CA LEU A 2 -3.58 7.10 12.43
C LEU A 2 -3.25 7.29 13.92
N LYS A 3 -3.45 8.51 14.45
CA LYS A 3 -3.20 8.82 15.86
C LYS A 3 -4.02 7.98 16.83
N ILE A 4 -5.29 7.70 16.51
CA ILE A 4 -6.18 6.94 17.40
C ILE A 4 -5.70 5.48 17.49
N ALA A 5 -5.41 4.86 16.34
CA ALA A 5 -4.92 3.48 16.30
C ALA A 5 -3.55 3.34 16.97
N TYR A 6 -2.63 4.25 16.66
CA TYR A 6 -1.27 4.20 17.21
C TYR A 6 -1.25 4.49 18.72
N SER A 7 -1.99 5.49 19.21
CA SER A 7 -2.07 5.79 20.64
C SER A 7 -2.78 4.71 21.46
N ALA A 8 -3.64 3.90 20.84
CA ALA A 8 -4.33 2.81 21.52
C ALA A 8 -3.45 1.58 21.75
N HIS A 9 -2.52 1.27 20.83
CA HIS A 9 -1.65 0.09 20.91
C HIS A 9 -0.36 0.27 20.07
N PRO A 10 0.59 1.10 20.51
CA PRO A 10 1.77 1.45 19.71
C PRO A 10 2.70 0.26 19.46
N GLU A 11 2.82 -0.66 20.40
CA GLU A 11 3.68 -1.85 20.33
C GLU A 11 3.20 -2.90 19.31
N GLY A 12 1.89 -2.90 19.01
CA GLY A 12 1.28 -3.74 17.99
C GLY A 12 1.00 -3.01 16.67
N ALA A 13 1.36 -1.73 16.57
CA ALA A 13 1.25 -1.00 15.33
C ALA A 13 2.38 -1.43 14.37
N ILE A 14 1.98 -2.01 13.25
CA ILE A 14 2.89 -2.44 12.18
C ILE A 14 2.61 -1.61 10.94
N LEU A 15 3.67 -1.02 10.39
CA LEU A 15 3.60 -0.32 9.12
C LEU A 15 3.73 -1.32 7.98
N VAL A 16 2.73 -1.35 7.09
CA VAL A 16 2.70 -2.20 5.90
C VAL A 16 2.57 -1.35 4.64
N THR A 17 3.11 -1.83 3.52
CA THR A 17 2.92 -1.17 2.23
C THR A 17 1.64 -1.63 1.54
N ASP A 18 1.30 -2.93 1.64
CA ASP A 18 0.28 -3.56 0.77
C ASP A 18 0.57 -3.33 -0.72
N ALA A 19 1.86 -3.29 -1.08
CA ALA A 19 2.32 -2.93 -2.42
C ALA A 19 2.05 -4.04 -3.43
N GLN A 20 1.48 -3.67 -4.58
CA GLN A 20 1.38 -4.51 -5.77
C GLN A 20 2.66 -4.44 -6.60
N LYS A 21 2.81 -5.37 -7.54
CA LYS A 21 3.96 -5.45 -8.47
C LYS A 21 4.19 -4.21 -9.36
N PHE A 22 3.30 -3.22 -9.33
CA PHE A 22 3.37 -2.00 -10.14
C PHE A 22 4.07 -0.82 -9.44
N ALA A 23 4.58 -1.02 -8.23
CA ALA A 23 5.45 -0.04 -7.57
C ALA A 23 6.70 0.22 -8.43
N GLY A 24 6.97 1.49 -8.75
CA GLY A 24 8.08 1.89 -9.63
C GLY A 24 7.79 1.79 -11.13
N CYS A 25 6.65 1.23 -11.55
CA CYS A 25 6.24 1.24 -12.96
C CYS A 25 5.72 2.62 -13.39
N PRO A 26 5.78 2.98 -14.68
CA PRO A 26 5.13 4.17 -15.22
C PRO A 26 3.62 4.19 -14.97
N ASP A 27 3.02 5.36 -15.04
CA ASP A 27 1.56 5.47 -15.05
C ASP A 27 0.98 4.85 -16.32
N GLY A 28 -0.22 4.28 -16.19
CA GLY A 28 -0.85 3.53 -17.26
C GLY A 28 -1.75 2.42 -16.74
N ALA A 29 -2.35 1.68 -17.67
CA ALA A 29 -3.28 0.63 -17.35
C ALA A 29 -2.69 -0.76 -17.67
N TYR A 30 -2.79 -1.68 -16.71
CA TYR A 30 -2.15 -2.99 -16.69
C TYR A 30 -3.21 -4.08 -16.61
N GLU A 31 -3.01 -5.19 -17.32
CA GLU A 31 -3.98 -6.30 -17.35
C GLU A 31 -4.20 -6.94 -15.97
N TRP A 32 -5.47 -7.23 -15.67
CA TRP A 32 -5.87 -7.90 -14.43
C TRP A 32 -7.11 -8.76 -14.62
N ARG A 33 -6.98 -10.09 -14.46
CA ARG A 33 -8.08 -11.07 -14.46
C ARG A 33 -9.19 -10.82 -15.51
N GLY A 34 -9.17 -11.58 -16.60
CA GLY A 34 -10.23 -11.49 -17.61
C GLY A 34 -10.17 -10.15 -18.34
N GLU A 35 -11.26 -9.37 -18.27
CA GLU A 35 -11.40 -8.09 -18.99
C GLU A 35 -11.11 -6.85 -18.11
N ASP A 36 -10.78 -7.00 -16.82
CA ASP A 36 -10.49 -5.86 -15.95
C ASP A 36 -9.00 -5.44 -16.03
N ARG A 37 -8.71 -4.22 -15.56
CA ARG A 37 -7.37 -3.64 -15.58
C ARG A 37 -7.09 -2.88 -14.30
N PHE A 38 -5.84 -2.87 -13.90
CA PHE A 38 -5.36 -1.87 -12.96
C PHE A 38 -5.09 -0.57 -13.67
N VAL A 39 -5.50 0.56 -13.12
CA VAL A 39 -5.10 1.91 -13.54
C VAL A 39 -4.17 2.47 -12.49
N LYS A 40 -2.92 2.76 -12.89
CA LYS A 40 -1.91 3.41 -12.04
C LYS A 40 -1.77 4.87 -12.40
N GLU A 41 -1.93 5.74 -11.40
CA GLU A 41 -1.74 7.19 -11.48
C GLU A 41 -0.91 7.65 -10.28
N GLY A 42 0.36 7.99 -10.50
CA GLY A 42 1.32 8.28 -9.43
C GLY A 42 1.43 7.13 -8.43
N LYS A 43 0.94 7.38 -7.20
CA LYS A 43 0.93 6.41 -6.08
C LYS A 43 -0.43 5.72 -5.87
N LEU A 44 -1.40 5.99 -6.74
CA LEU A 44 -2.74 5.45 -6.68
C LEU A 44 -2.88 4.29 -7.64
N LEU A 45 -3.48 3.19 -7.16
CA LEU A 45 -3.79 2.03 -7.97
C LEU A 45 -5.27 1.67 -7.78
N LYS A 46 -6.00 1.57 -8.88
CA LYS A 46 -7.44 1.27 -8.88
C LYS A 46 -7.79 0.20 -9.91
N LEU A 47 -8.94 -0.44 -9.75
CA LEU A 47 -9.57 -1.22 -10.82
C LEU A 47 -10.26 -0.27 -11.81
N GLU A 48 -10.07 -0.51 -13.11
CA GLU A 48 -10.69 0.27 -14.18
C GLU A 48 -12.21 0.12 -14.15
N SER A 49 -12.72 -1.09 -13.87
CA SER A 49 -14.15 -1.41 -13.88
C SER A 49 -15.00 -0.59 -12.90
N ASN A 50 -14.46 -0.20 -11.74
CA ASN A 50 -15.24 0.39 -10.66
C ASN A 50 -14.51 1.42 -9.79
N GLY A 51 -13.25 1.73 -10.09
CA GLY A 51 -12.46 2.73 -9.38
C GLY A 51 -12.06 2.35 -7.95
N ARG A 52 -12.29 1.10 -7.50
CA ARG A 52 -11.88 0.64 -6.16
C ARG A 52 -10.36 0.62 -6.05
N ILE A 53 -9.85 1.04 -4.89
CA ILE A 53 -8.43 0.94 -4.55
C ILE A 53 -8.03 -0.54 -4.54
N ALA A 54 -6.92 -0.86 -5.19
CA ALA A 54 -6.52 -2.23 -5.46
C ALA A 54 -5.12 -2.53 -4.90
N GLY A 55 -4.96 -2.32 -3.59
CA GLY A 55 -3.66 -2.28 -2.92
C GLY A 55 -2.95 -0.94 -3.11
N SER A 56 -1.64 -0.92 -2.86
CA SER A 56 -0.80 0.27 -3.04
C SER A 56 0.29 0.06 -4.09
N VAL A 57 0.95 1.15 -4.45
CA VAL A 57 2.20 1.15 -5.25
C VAL A 57 3.25 2.05 -4.58
N VAL A 58 3.12 2.24 -3.27
CA VAL A 58 4.02 3.09 -2.47
C VAL A 58 5.21 2.28 -1.98
N ASP A 59 6.37 2.92 -1.88
CA ASP A 59 7.51 2.31 -1.22
C ASP A 59 7.44 2.48 0.31
N LEU A 60 8.26 1.72 1.02
CA LEU A 60 8.26 1.75 2.48
C LEU A 60 8.80 3.09 3.05
N ILE A 61 9.70 3.76 2.33
CA ILE A 61 10.27 5.05 2.73
C ILE A 61 9.18 6.13 2.71
N ASP A 62 8.31 6.11 1.70
CA ASP A 62 7.12 6.94 1.62
C ASP A 62 6.18 6.69 2.79
N CYS A 63 5.95 5.42 3.15
CA CYS A 63 5.15 5.07 4.31
C CYS A 63 5.73 5.66 5.60
N VAL A 64 7.05 5.56 5.81
CA VAL A 64 7.74 6.14 6.98
C VAL A 64 7.66 7.67 6.97
N ASN A 65 7.90 8.32 5.84
CA ASN A 65 7.82 9.77 5.71
C ASN A 65 6.39 10.29 5.95
N ASN A 66 5.39 9.58 5.43
CA ASN A 66 3.98 9.87 5.67
C ASN A 66 3.62 9.68 7.15
N PHE A 67 4.11 8.62 7.80
CA PHE A 67 3.92 8.39 9.23
C PHE A 67 4.49 9.55 10.06
N LYS A 68 5.77 9.89 9.85
CA LYS A 68 6.45 10.99 10.55
C LYS A 68 5.73 12.33 10.38
N ARG A 69 5.31 12.67 9.15
CA ARG A 69 4.57 13.91 8.86
C ARG A 69 3.24 13.97 9.61
N ASN A 70 2.51 12.85 9.66
CA ASN A 70 1.17 12.81 10.22
C ASN A 70 1.15 12.68 11.75
N ASP A 71 2.19 12.12 12.36
CA ASP A 71 2.29 11.94 13.82
C ASP A 71 2.98 13.11 14.55
N ARG A 72 3.35 14.19 13.83
CA ARG A 72 3.99 15.41 14.37
C ARG A 72 5.29 15.16 15.15
N GLY A 73 6.13 14.22 14.69
CA GLY A 73 7.53 14.19 15.12
C GLY A 73 7.77 13.67 16.54
N ARG A 74 7.00 12.68 16.99
CA ARG A 74 7.45 11.80 18.09
C ARG A 74 8.59 10.93 17.58
N GLU A 75 9.80 11.50 17.55
CA GLU A 75 11.01 10.82 17.07
C GLU A 75 11.35 9.57 17.89
N ASP A 76 10.82 9.48 19.12
CA ASP A 76 10.89 8.33 20.03
C ASP A 76 9.98 7.16 19.61
N LEU A 77 9.06 7.38 18.67
CA LEU A 77 8.00 6.44 18.31
C LEU A 77 8.15 6.04 16.83
N LEU A 78 8.96 5.01 16.59
CA LEU A 78 9.02 4.36 15.28
C LEU A 78 8.16 3.09 15.31
N PRO A 79 7.19 2.94 14.39
CA PRO A 79 6.42 1.72 14.30
C PRO A 79 7.34 0.57 13.92
N LYS A 80 6.97 -0.64 14.31
CA LYS A 80 7.67 -1.84 13.82
C LYS A 80 7.45 -1.91 12.32
N ILE A 81 8.56 -2.03 11.59
CA ILE A 81 8.57 -2.19 10.15
C ILE A 81 8.70 -3.68 9.86
N VAL A 82 7.73 -4.24 9.14
CA VAL A 82 7.82 -5.61 8.63
C VAL A 82 7.67 -5.54 7.12
N HIS A 83 8.74 -5.89 6.41
CA HIS A 83 8.69 -6.02 4.95
C HIS A 83 8.23 -7.42 4.59
N TYR A 84 7.00 -7.53 4.08
CA TYR A 84 6.53 -8.75 3.44
C TYR A 84 6.86 -8.67 1.94
N GLY A 85 7.92 -9.39 1.53
CA GLY A 85 8.22 -9.64 0.12
C GLY A 85 7.27 -10.72 -0.41
N GLY A 86 6.07 -10.32 -0.81
CA GLY A 86 5.07 -11.24 -1.33
C GLY A 86 5.38 -11.63 -2.77
N HIS A 87 5.83 -12.86 -3.01
CA HIS A 87 5.44 -13.54 -4.24
C HIS A 87 3.92 -13.66 -4.18
N GLN A 88 3.21 -12.73 -4.83
CA GLN A 88 1.76 -12.81 -4.95
C GLN A 88 1.48 -14.11 -5.71
N PRO A 89 0.88 -15.14 -5.07
CA PRO A 89 0.61 -16.38 -5.77
C PRO A 89 -0.23 -16.08 -7.01
N PRO A 90 -0.06 -16.84 -8.10
CA PRO A 90 -0.82 -16.62 -9.32
C PRO A 90 -2.29 -16.60 -8.94
N THR A 91 -2.87 -15.45 -9.25
CA THR A 91 -4.26 -15.15 -9.04
C THR A 91 -5.11 -16.25 -9.68
N PRO A 92 -5.93 -17.01 -8.93
CA PRO A 92 -6.70 -18.10 -9.51
C PRO A 92 -7.60 -17.58 -10.65
N PRO A 93 -7.80 -18.37 -11.72
CA PRO A 93 -8.64 -17.98 -12.84
C PRO A 93 -10.05 -17.64 -12.34
N SER A 94 -10.70 -16.68 -13.01
CA SER A 94 -12.11 -16.39 -12.75
C SER A 94 -12.95 -17.67 -12.92
N PRO A 95 -14.02 -17.86 -12.12
CA PRO A 95 -14.93 -19.00 -12.27
C PRO A 95 -15.53 -19.10 -13.68
#